data_AF-A0A925JZL4-F1
#
_entry.id   AF-A0A925JZL4-F1
#
_cell.length_a   1.000
_cell.length_b   1.000
_cell.length_c   1.000
_cell.angle_alpha   90.00
_cell.angle_beta   90.00
_cell.angle_gamma   90.00
#
_symmetry.space_group_name_H-M   'P 1'
#
loop_
_entity.id
_entity.type
_entity.pdbx_description
1 polymer ?
#
loop_
_entity_poly.entity_id
_entity_poly.type
_entity_poly.pdbx_seq_one_letter_code
_entity_poly.pdbx_strand_id
1 'polypeptide(L)'
;ANGIRVVLASVMPVSDYFKPQTRNRPMEKIKALNEWIRAYAVKNDHIYVDYFSALTDESGLLKKDYTYDGLHPNSAGYDVILPVAQKAVDQALRSER
;
A
#
# COMPACT_ATOMS: atom_id res chain seq x y z
N ALA A 1 -13.46 10.58 20.26
CA ALA A 1 -12.96 10.55 18.86
C ALA A 1 -13.38 11.84 18.16
N ASN A 2 -12.56 12.40 17.25
CA ASN A 2 -12.75 13.73 16.65
C ASN A 2 -13.63 13.74 15.37
N GLY A 3 -14.47 12.73 15.16
CA GLY A 3 -15.31 12.62 13.94
C GLY A 3 -14.54 12.34 12.64
N ILE A 4 -13.23 12.05 12.71
CA ILE A 4 -12.41 11.73 11.53
C ILE A 4 -12.45 10.22 11.25
N ARG A 5 -12.77 9.86 10.01
CA ARG A 5 -12.72 8.49 9.48
C ARG A 5 -11.29 8.16 9.05
N VAL A 6 -10.77 7.02 9.50
CA VAL A 6 -9.38 6.62 9.26
C VAL A 6 -9.32 5.51 8.22
N VAL A 7 -8.46 5.71 7.21
CA VAL A 7 -8.03 4.70 6.26
C VAL A 7 -6.53 4.50 6.42
N LEU A 8 -6.11 3.27 6.71
CA LEU A 8 -4.71 2.91 6.85
C LEU A 8 -4.22 2.19 5.59
N ALA A 9 -3.15 2.71 4.99
CA ALA A 9 -2.57 2.14 3.79
C ALA A 9 -1.43 1.18 4.11
N SER A 10 -1.33 0.12 3.32
CA SER A 10 -0.13 -0.70 3.25
C SER A 10 1.08 0.14 2.83
N VAL A 11 2.23 -0.11 3.41
CA VAL A 11 3.53 0.28 2.85
C VAL A 11 3.72 -0.45 1.51
N MET A 12 4.11 0.29 0.48
CA MET A 12 4.30 -0.22 -0.89
C MET A 12 5.53 -1.14 -0.99
N PRO A 13 5.58 -2.05 -1.99
CA PRO A 13 6.78 -2.82 -2.27
C PRO A 13 7.88 -1.92 -2.84
N VAL A 14 9.11 -2.46 -2.87
CA VAL A 14 10.24 -1.86 -3.59
C VAL A 14 10.87 -2.90 -4.52
N SER A 15 11.72 -2.47 -5.42
CA SER A 15 12.48 -3.35 -6.31
C SER A 15 13.87 -2.80 -6.59
N ASP A 16 14.76 -3.69 -7.04
CA ASP A 16 16.15 -3.35 -7.38
C ASP A 16 16.35 -3.21 -8.91
N TYR A 17 15.27 -3.17 -9.70
CA TYR A 17 15.33 -3.16 -11.16
C TYR A 17 16.05 -1.94 -11.76
N PHE A 18 16.16 -0.85 -11.00
CA PHE A 18 16.84 0.39 -11.41
C PHE A 18 17.95 0.79 -10.44
N LYS A 19 17.70 0.73 -9.14
CA LYS A 19 18.65 1.04 -8.07
C LYS A 19 18.39 0.12 -6.88
N PRO A 20 19.40 -0.27 -6.09
CA PRO A 20 19.18 -1.06 -4.89
C PRO A 20 18.31 -0.32 -3.86
N GLN A 21 17.09 -0.80 -3.64
CA GLN A 21 16.15 -0.33 -2.64
C GLN A 21 15.95 -1.35 -1.50
N THR A 22 16.03 -2.64 -1.81
CA THR A 22 15.72 -3.73 -0.85
C THR A 22 16.71 -3.79 0.31
N ARG A 23 17.98 -3.40 0.10
CA ARG A 23 19.01 -3.34 1.16
C ARG A 23 18.58 -2.49 2.36
N ASN A 24 17.95 -1.36 2.10
CA ASN A 24 17.48 -0.44 3.15
C ASN A 24 16.02 -0.70 3.53
N ARG A 25 15.27 -1.40 2.68
CA ARG A 25 13.84 -1.69 2.84
C ARG A 25 13.57 -3.17 2.56
N PRO A 26 14.01 -4.06 3.45
CA PRO A 26 13.85 -5.49 3.23
C PRO A 26 12.37 -5.87 3.13
N MET A 27 12.03 -6.68 2.14
CA MET A 27 10.63 -6.98 1.80
C MET A 27 9.90 -7.71 2.92
N GLU A 28 10.60 -8.52 3.71
CA GLU A 28 10.06 -9.21 4.87
C GLU A 28 9.62 -8.23 5.97
N LYS A 29 10.37 -7.13 6.18
CA LYS A 29 9.98 -6.08 7.14
C LYS A 29 8.78 -5.29 6.66
N ILE A 30 8.70 -4.99 5.36
CA ILE A 30 7.52 -4.35 4.76
C ILE A 30 6.29 -5.23 4.94
N LYS A 31 6.39 -6.53 4.64
CA LYS A 31 5.29 -7.49 4.80
C LYS A 31 4.83 -7.59 6.25
N ALA A 32 5.76 -7.76 7.20
CA ALA A 32 5.44 -7.81 8.63
C ALA A 32 4.75 -6.53 9.12
N LEU A 33 5.20 -5.35 8.67
CA LEU A 33 4.55 -4.09 9.00
C LEU A 33 3.15 -4.00 8.40
N ASN A 34 2.95 -4.43 7.16
CA ASN A 34 1.63 -4.43 6.51
C ASN A 34 0.64 -5.36 7.21
N GLU A 35 1.09 -6.53 7.67
CA GLU A 35 0.28 -7.43 8.49
C GLU A 35 -0.14 -6.76 9.81
N TRP A 36 0.79 -6.07 10.47
CA TRP A 36 0.48 -5.32 11.68
C TRP A 36 -0.52 -4.17 11.43
N ILE A 37 -0.31 -3.37 10.38
CA ILE A 37 -1.22 -2.27 10.01
C ILE A 37 -2.63 -2.82 9.72
N ARG A 38 -2.72 -3.91 8.96
CA ARG A 38 -3.99 -4.57 8.65
C ARG A 38 -4.70 -5.04 9.93
N ALA A 39 -3.98 -5.74 10.81
CA ALA A 39 -4.53 -6.22 12.08
C ALA A 39 -5.00 -5.07 12.98
N TYR A 40 -4.23 -3.98 13.03
CA TYR A 40 -4.59 -2.78 13.77
C TYR A 40 -5.84 -2.12 13.18
N ALA A 41 -5.93 -2.01 11.86
CA ALA A 41 -7.10 -1.43 11.20
C ALA A 41 -8.37 -2.22 11.54
N VAL A 42 -8.32 -3.56 11.43
CA VAL A 42 -9.44 -4.44 11.77
C VAL A 42 -9.83 -4.31 13.25
N LYS A 43 -8.85 -4.31 14.15
CA LYS A 43 -9.10 -4.21 15.60
C LYS A 43 -9.79 -2.90 16.02
N ASN A 44 -9.61 -1.82 15.27
CA ASN A 44 -10.09 -0.48 15.62
C ASN A 44 -11.22 0.02 14.70
N ASP A 45 -11.83 -0.88 13.92
CA ASP A 45 -12.88 -0.58 12.95
C ASP A 45 -12.46 0.55 11.99
N HIS A 46 -11.26 0.39 11.42
CA HIS A 46 -10.70 1.23 10.38
C HIS A 46 -10.61 0.46 9.06
N ILE A 47 -10.64 1.19 7.96
CA ILE A 47 -10.44 0.59 6.64
C ILE A 47 -8.95 0.41 6.39
N TYR A 48 -8.57 -0.77 5.90
CA TYR A 48 -7.23 -1.04 5.37
C TYR A 48 -7.25 -1.00 3.85
N VAL A 49 -6.31 -0.28 3.24
CA VAL A 49 -6.13 -0.24 1.78
C VAL A 49 -4.82 -0.91 1.37
N ASP A 50 -4.94 -1.91 0.49
CA ASP A 50 -3.84 -2.80 0.10
C ASP A 50 -3.15 -2.38 -1.20
N TYR A 51 -2.36 -1.30 -1.14
CA TYR A 51 -1.52 -0.88 -2.26
C TYR A 51 -0.41 -1.87 -2.58
N PHE A 52 0.05 -2.63 -1.58
CA PHE A 52 1.16 -3.56 -1.74
C PHE A 52 0.83 -4.57 -2.84
N SER A 53 -0.26 -5.31 -2.67
CA SER A 53 -0.72 -6.33 -3.63
C SER A 53 -1.02 -5.76 -5.01
N ALA A 54 -1.47 -4.50 -5.09
CA ALA A 54 -1.78 -3.84 -6.36
C ALA A 54 -0.52 -3.49 -7.18
N LEU A 55 0.61 -3.27 -6.51
CA LEU A 55 1.87 -2.82 -7.13
C LEU A 55 2.91 -3.94 -7.29
N THR A 56 2.71 -5.09 -6.67
CA THR A 56 3.65 -6.22 -6.77
C THR A 56 3.57 -6.94 -8.11
N ASP A 57 4.73 -7.37 -8.60
CA ASP A 57 4.82 -8.40 -9.64
C ASP A 57 4.80 -9.83 -9.05
N GLU A 58 4.99 -10.84 -9.91
CA GLU A 58 5.03 -12.26 -9.53
C GLU A 58 6.17 -12.61 -8.57
N SER A 59 7.22 -11.78 -8.50
CA SER A 59 8.33 -11.94 -7.54
C SER A 59 8.03 -11.25 -6.20
N GLY A 60 6.89 -10.56 -6.09
CA GLY A 60 6.52 -9.79 -4.90
C GLY A 60 7.30 -8.49 -4.74
N LEU A 61 7.89 -7.97 -5.82
CA LEU A 61 8.62 -6.71 -5.86
C LEU A 61 7.80 -5.62 -6.55
N LEU A 62 8.19 -4.35 -6.39
CA LEU A 62 7.54 -3.26 -7.13
C LEU A 62 7.73 -3.48 -8.64
N LYS A 63 6.61 -3.70 -9.35
CA LYS A 63 6.61 -4.00 -10.78
C LYS A 63 7.39 -2.94 -11.54
N LYS A 64 8.31 -3.39 -12.40
CA LYS A 64 9.23 -2.52 -13.15
C LYS A 64 8.53 -1.40 -13.92
N ASP A 65 7.38 -1.68 -14.52
CA ASP A 65 6.62 -0.70 -15.32
C ASP A 65 5.99 0.42 -14.48
N TYR A 66 5.86 0.22 -13.17
CA TYR A 66 5.19 1.14 -12.25
C TYR A 66 6.16 2.08 -11.54
N THR A 67 7.45 2.09 -11.89
CA THR A 67 8.47 2.92 -11.23
C THR A 67 9.59 3.32 -12.19
N TYR A 68 10.30 4.39 -11.86
CA TYR A 68 11.53 4.79 -12.56
C TYR A 68 12.79 4.55 -11.72
N ASP A 69 12.65 4.20 -10.44
CA ASP A 69 13.77 4.10 -9.49
C ASP A 69 13.69 2.91 -8.54
N GLY A 70 12.65 2.08 -8.64
CA GLY A 70 12.42 0.92 -7.78
C GLY A 70 11.75 1.26 -6.44
N LEU A 71 11.39 2.53 -6.20
CA LEU A 71 10.83 3.00 -4.92
C LEU A 71 9.52 3.78 -5.09
N HIS A 72 9.52 4.78 -5.97
CA HIS A 72 8.39 5.67 -6.13
C HIS A 72 7.52 5.20 -7.30
N PRO A 73 6.18 5.15 -7.12
CA PRO A 73 5.26 4.93 -8.23
C PRO A 73 5.41 6.03 -9.29
N ASN A 74 5.42 5.64 -10.57
CA ASN A 74 5.25 6.55 -11.69
C ASN A 74 3.75 6.70 -12.04
N SER A 75 3.43 7.35 -13.17
CA SER A 75 2.03 7.54 -13.60
C SER A 75 1.27 6.22 -13.69
N ALA A 76 1.84 5.18 -14.31
CA ALA A 76 1.19 3.88 -14.44
C ALA A 76 0.97 3.20 -13.08
N GLY A 77 1.90 3.36 -12.14
CA GLY A 77 1.72 2.91 -10.76
C GLY A 77 0.58 3.65 -10.05
N TYR A 78 0.48 4.97 -10.24
CA TYR A 78 -0.61 5.77 -9.70
C TYR A 78 -1.98 5.40 -10.28
N ASP A 79 -2.05 5.14 -11.59
CA ASP A 79 -3.28 4.70 -12.26
C ASP A 79 -3.85 3.40 -11.64
N VAL A 80 -2.97 2.52 -11.13
CA VAL A 80 -3.36 1.27 -10.47
C VAL A 80 -3.84 1.49 -9.03
N ILE A 81 -3.20 2.37 -8.26
CA ILE A 81 -3.57 2.57 -6.84
C ILE A 81 -4.73 3.54 -6.64
N LEU A 82 -4.97 4.46 -7.59
CA LEU A 82 -6.06 5.44 -7.50
C LEU A 82 -7.45 4.78 -7.29
N PRO A 83 -7.89 3.79 -8.09
CA PRO A 83 -9.19 3.15 -7.87
C PRO A 83 -9.26 2.39 -6.53
N VAL A 84 -8.12 1.84 -6.08
CA VAL A 84 -8.02 1.12 -4.80
C VAL A 84 -8.16 2.09 -3.63
N ALA A 85 -7.52 3.27 -3.72
CA ALA A 85 -7.64 4.36 -2.77
C ALA A 85 -9.07 4.90 -2.69
N GLN A 86 -9.66 5.22 -3.85
CA GLN A 86 -11.01 5.78 -3.93
C GLN A 86 -12.04 4.83 -3.30
N LYS A 87 -11.95 3.53 -3.61
CA LYS A 87 -12.84 2.52 -3.02
C LYS A 87 -12.75 2.49 -1.48
N ALA A 88 -11.54 2.62 -0.93
CA ALA A 88 -11.33 2.61 0.51
C ALA A 88 -11.87 3.88 1.19
N VAL A 89 -11.69 5.05 0.56
CA VAL A 89 -12.26 6.32 1.03
C VAL A 89 -13.78 6.25 0.99
N ASP A 90 -14.37 5.81 -0.12
CA ASP A 90 -15.83 5.68 -0.25
C ASP A 90 -16.40 4.71 0.78
N GLN A 91 -15.71 3.60 1.05
CA GLN A 91 -16.10 2.66 2.09
C GLN A 91 -16.08 3.32 3.47
N ALA A 92 -15.01 4.02 3.83
CA ALA A 92 -14.90 4.73 5.10
C ALA A 92 -16.00 5.81 5.24
N LEU A 93 -16.37 6.45 4.13
CA LEU A 93 -17.43 7.48 4.11
C LEU A 93 -18.86 6.91 4.21
N ARG A 94 -19.07 5.66 3.76
CA ARG A 94 -20.35 4.96 3.88
C ARG A 94 -20.54 4.26 5.23
N SER A 95 -19.45 3.88 5.89
CA SER A 95 -19.52 3.28 7.22
C SER A 95 -20.20 4.24 8.20
N GLU A 96 -21.35 3.80 8.72
CA GLU A 96 -21.95 4.38 9.92
C GLU A 96 -21.04 4.00 11.09
N ARG A 97 -20.67 4.99 11.89
CA ARG A 97 -19.90 4.83 13.11
C ARG A 97 -20.74 5.29 14.28
#